data_AF-A0A3Q2ECP2-F1
#
_entry.id   AF-A0A3Q2ECP2-F1
#
_cell.length_a   1.000
_cell.length_b   1.000
_cell.length_c   1.000
_cell.angle_alpha   90.00
_cell.angle_beta   90.00
_cell.angle_gamma   90.00
#
_symmetry.space_group_name_H-M   'P 1'
#
loop_
_entity.id
_entity.type
_entity.pdbx_description
1 polymer ?
#
loop_
_entity_poly.entity_id
_entity_poly.type
_entity_poly.pdbx_seq_one_letter_code
_entity_poly.pdbx_strand_id
1 'polypeptide(L)'
;EREDVQKKTFTKWVNLQLAKTGKPPVEDLFSDLCDGRRLLELLEGLIGHELVRLEKGTTRVHSLNNVNRALQILQKNNVDLVNIGAADIVDGNHKLILGLIWSIILHWQVKDVMKDVMAGLQQTNSEKILLSWVRQNTRQYPQVNVVNFSSSWNDGLAFNALIHSHRPELFDWSAVEKKTSAIDRLEHAFSKAEQHLGIERLLDPEDVAVSHPDKKSIIMYVTSLFRVLPQSISMEAIQEVESLPSATTAGISRVTTEEHYQIQTQQRFSQQITLSVAQGRVRSPSPQPRYKSYAYTQAAYVKSPEQKRRRFTEQVLTWLLSAEDSLHAQPVISSHVEEVKEQFHTHEGYMAELTTHQGSVGRVLRAGAALLSEGNLSEEEDSEVREQMNLLNSRWEHLRVASMERQSRLHEVLMDLQNKQLQQLTDWLDVTEARIKKIGSQPLGPDLEDIKHQVEEHKLLQEDLELEQVRVNSLTHMVVVVDENTGDSATAALESKLQATVICWSQLEAFFL
;
A
#
# COMPACT_ATOMS: atom_id res chain seq x y z
N GLU A 1 -8.63 9.90 17.11
CA GLU A 1 -9.90 9.67 16.39
C GLU A 1 -9.83 8.52 15.38
N ARG A 2 -9.14 8.63 14.23
CA ARG A 2 -9.04 7.50 13.28
C ARG A 2 -8.46 6.21 13.88
N GLU A 3 -7.43 6.32 14.72
CA GLU A 3 -6.84 5.19 15.45
C GLU A 3 -7.84 4.55 16.43
N ASP A 4 -8.66 5.37 17.09
CA ASP A 4 -9.65 4.92 18.08
C ASP A 4 -10.82 4.19 17.42
N VAL A 5 -11.31 4.72 16.29
CA VAL A 5 -12.34 4.08 15.45
C VAL A 5 -11.85 2.74 14.91
N GLN A 6 -10.61 2.70 14.43
CA GLN A 6 -10.00 1.47 13.93
C GLN A 6 -9.82 0.44 15.04
N LYS A 7 -9.33 0.86 16.22
CA LYS A 7 -9.23 0.01 17.41
C LYS A 7 -10.59 -0.57 17.78
N LYS A 8 -11.63 0.24 17.85
CA LYS A 8 -13.00 -0.19 18.18
C LYS A 8 -13.51 -1.25 17.20
N THR A 9 -13.40 -0.98 15.90
CA THR A 9 -13.84 -1.89 14.83
C THR A 9 -13.05 -3.21 14.86
N PHE A 10 -11.72 -3.14 15.02
CA PHE A 10 -10.86 -4.32 15.08
C PHE A 10 -11.13 -5.15 16.32
N THR A 11 -11.38 -4.51 17.47
CA THR A 11 -11.74 -5.19 18.72
C THR A 11 -13.05 -5.96 18.57
N LYS A 12 -14.09 -5.32 18.01
CA LYS A 12 -15.37 -6.00 17.70
C LYS A 12 -15.15 -7.22 16.80
N TRP A 13 -14.33 -7.08 15.76
CA TRP A 13 -14.02 -8.19 14.86
C TRP A 13 -13.26 -9.32 15.54
N VAL A 14 -12.22 -9.02 16.33
CA VAL A 14 -11.44 -10.02 17.08
C VAL A 14 -12.37 -10.78 18.02
N ASN A 15 -13.22 -10.07 18.76
CA ASN A 15 -14.19 -10.68 19.68
C ASN A 15 -15.21 -11.56 18.95
N LEU A 16 -15.64 -11.15 17.76
CA LEU A 16 -16.50 -11.99 16.92
C LEU A 16 -15.82 -13.32 16.52
N GLN A 17 -14.52 -13.32 16.21
CA GLN A 17 -13.81 -14.57 15.89
C GLN A 17 -13.55 -15.42 17.14
N LEU A 18 -13.19 -14.80 18.28
CA LEU A 18 -12.97 -15.50 19.55
C LEU A 18 -14.27 -16.12 20.09
N ALA A 19 -15.41 -15.45 19.93
CA ALA A 19 -16.72 -15.97 20.34
C ALA A 19 -17.09 -17.27 19.60
N LYS A 20 -16.75 -17.38 18.30
CA LYS A 20 -17.01 -18.60 17.51
C LYS A 20 -16.27 -19.84 18.04
N THR A 21 -15.13 -19.63 18.70
CA THR A 21 -14.33 -20.70 19.30
C THR A 21 -14.48 -20.79 20.82
N GLY A 22 -15.44 -20.05 21.40
CA GLY A 22 -15.72 -20.04 22.83
C GLY A 22 -14.57 -19.48 23.68
N LYS A 23 -13.71 -18.63 23.09
CA LYS A 23 -12.58 -18.00 23.78
C LYS A 23 -13.02 -16.68 24.43
N PRO A 24 -12.41 -16.28 25.56
CA PRO A 24 -12.71 -15.02 26.22
C PRO A 24 -12.49 -13.81 25.29
N PRO A 25 -13.32 -12.76 25.40
CA PRO A 25 -13.15 -11.54 24.63
C PRO A 25 -11.90 -10.76 25.07
N VAL A 26 -11.47 -9.89 24.17
CA VAL A 26 -10.50 -8.83 24.38
C VAL A 26 -11.25 -7.56 24.78
N GLU A 27 -10.87 -6.97 25.90
CA GLU A 27 -11.43 -5.70 26.40
C GLU A 27 -10.63 -4.52 25.82
N ASP A 28 -9.30 -4.61 25.87
CA ASP A 28 -8.40 -3.61 25.32
C ASP A 28 -7.38 -4.25 24.38
N LEU A 29 -7.58 -4.02 23.07
CA LEU A 29 -6.74 -4.56 22.00
C LEU A 29 -5.24 -4.28 22.18
N PHE A 30 -4.87 -3.14 22.77
CA PHE A 30 -3.47 -2.74 22.89
C PHE A 30 -2.73 -3.40 24.04
N SER A 31 -3.44 -3.87 25.06
CA SER A 31 -2.83 -4.51 26.24
C SER A 31 -3.07 -6.02 26.26
N ASP A 32 -4.26 -6.47 25.87
CA ASP A 32 -4.64 -7.89 25.92
C ASP A 32 -3.93 -8.75 24.86
N LEU A 33 -3.35 -8.13 23.82
CA LEU A 33 -2.53 -8.83 22.82
C LEU A 33 -1.05 -8.92 23.19
N CYS A 34 -0.57 -8.14 24.17
CA CYS A 34 0.85 -8.03 24.50
C CYS A 34 1.46 -9.33 25.02
N ASP A 35 0.68 -10.21 25.65
CA ASP A 35 1.16 -11.50 26.15
C ASP A 35 1.18 -12.62 25.07
N GLY A 36 0.67 -12.31 23.87
CA GLY A 36 0.58 -13.19 22.71
C GLY A 36 -0.46 -14.30 22.83
N ARG A 37 -1.17 -14.46 23.95
CA ARG A 37 -2.10 -15.59 24.17
C ARG A 37 -3.40 -15.40 23.40
N ARG A 38 -4.03 -14.23 23.55
CA ARG A 38 -5.24 -13.88 22.78
C ARG A 38 -4.98 -13.92 21.28
N LEU A 39 -3.79 -13.47 20.86
CA LEU A 39 -3.36 -13.51 19.46
C LEU A 39 -3.24 -14.95 18.94
N LEU A 40 -2.62 -15.86 19.71
CA LEU A 40 -2.54 -17.27 19.33
C LEU A 40 -3.92 -17.92 19.25
N GLU A 41 -4.79 -17.67 20.22
CA GLU A 41 -6.16 -18.21 20.23
C GLU A 41 -7.02 -17.70 19.07
N LEU A 42 -6.83 -16.43 18.68
CA LEU A 42 -7.43 -15.89 17.46
C LEU A 42 -6.97 -16.68 16.23
N LEU A 43 -5.66 -16.92 16.10
CA LEU A 43 -5.09 -17.69 14.98
C LEU A 43 -5.54 -19.15 14.98
N GLU A 44 -5.72 -19.77 16.16
CA GLU A 44 -6.29 -21.12 16.27
C GLU A 44 -7.67 -21.18 15.64
N GLY A 45 -8.52 -20.19 15.96
CA GLY A 45 -9.87 -20.12 15.43
C GLY A 45 -9.94 -19.85 13.93
N LEU A 46 -9.00 -19.07 13.39
CA LEU A 46 -8.94 -18.77 11.96
C LEU A 46 -8.38 -19.94 11.13
N ILE A 47 -7.44 -20.72 11.68
CA ILE A 47 -6.80 -21.84 10.97
C ILE A 47 -7.64 -23.13 11.12
N GLY A 48 -8.42 -23.27 12.20
CA GLY A 48 -9.26 -24.45 12.44
C GLY A 48 -8.50 -25.67 12.96
N HIS A 49 -7.25 -25.50 13.41
CA HIS A 49 -6.45 -26.54 14.05
C HIS A 49 -5.83 -26.03 15.35
N GLU A 50 -5.72 -26.92 16.34
CA GLU A 50 -5.09 -26.61 17.62
C GLU A 50 -3.62 -26.24 17.38
N LEU A 51 -3.27 -25.00 17.73
CA LEU A 51 -1.90 -24.55 17.59
C LEU A 51 -1.07 -25.10 18.76
N VAL A 52 0.23 -25.22 18.51
CA VAL A 52 1.21 -25.75 19.46
C VAL A 52 1.13 -25.00 20.80
N ARG A 53 1.21 -25.76 21.91
CA ARG A 53 1.28 -25.34 23.33
C ARG A 53 1.58 -23.85 23.55
N LEU A 54 0.63 -23.13 24.16
CA LEU A 54 0.87 -21.83 24.79
C LEU A 54 1.98 -21.94 25.85
N GLU A 55 2.96 -21.04 25.81
CA GLU A 55 3.90 -20.92 26.91
C GLU A 55 3.21 -20.33 28.13
N LYS A 56 3.28 -21.08 29.24
CA LYS A 56 2.69 -20.69 30.52
C LYS A 56 3.71 -19.87 31.30
N GLY A 57 3.41 -18.60 31.50
CA GLY A 57 4.22 -17.68 32.29
C GLY A 57 3.77 -16.23 32.12
N THR A 58 4.19 -15.35 33.03
CA THR A 58 3.84 -13.91 33.02
C THR A 58 5.05 -13.01 32.79
N THR A 59 6.24 -13.58 32.61
CA THR A 59 7.45 -12.79 32.32
C THR A 59 7.45 -12.36 30.85
N ARG A 60 8.11 -11.24 30.56
CA ARG A 60 8.25 -10.69 29.20
C ARG A 60 8.82 -11.68 28.18
N VAL A 61 9.68 -12.61 28.62
CA VAL A 61 10.25 -13.66 27.75
C VAL A 61 9.17 -14.61 27.25
N HIS A 62 8.21 -15.02 28.10
CA HIS A 62 7.09 -15.86 27.67
C HIS A 62 6.19 -15.13 26.69
N SER A 63 5.91 -13.83 26.93
CA SER A 63 5.15 -12.99 26.00
C SER A 63 5.82 -12.91 24.63
N LEU A 64 7.14 -12.65 24.60
CA LEU A 64 7.91 -12.62 23.35
C LEU A 64 7.86 -13.96 22.62
N ASN A 65 7.94 -15.09 23.32
CA ASN A 65 7.87 -16.41 22.70
C ASN A 65 6.49 -16.68 22.09
N ASN A 66 5.41 -16.35 22.81
CA ASN A 66 4.04 -16.49 22.30
C ASN A 66 3.81 -15.61 21.07
N VAL A 67 4.22 -14.34 21.11
CA VAL A 67 4.09 -13.42 19.97
C VAL A 67 4.95 -13.87 18.81
N ASN A 68 6.22 -14.23 19.02
CA ASN A 68 7.08 -14.77 17.94
C ASN A 68 6.45 -15.99 17.29
N ARG A 69 5.83 -16.87 18.08
CA ARG A 69 5.12 -18.03 17.56
C ARG A 69 3.94 -17.63 16.69
N ALA A 70 3.16 -16.63 17.09
CA ALA A 70 2.08 -16.07 16.29
C ALA A 70 2.60 -15.49 14.97
N LEU A 71 3.66 -14.68 14.99
CA LEU A 71 4.26 -14.11 13.78
C LEU A 71 4.79 -15.20 12.83
N GLN A 72 5.39 -16.27 13.36
CA GLN A 72 5.80 -17.42 12.55
C GLN A 72 4.62 -18.14 11.89
N ILE A 73 3.47 -18.21 12.56
CA ILE A 73 2.25 -18.80 11.99
C ILE A 73 1.75 -17.94 10.83
N LEU A 74 1.74 -16.63 11.00
CA LEU A 74 1.37 -15.68 9.97
C LEU A 74 2.27 -15.81 8.73
N GLN A 75 3.60 -15.84 8.95
CA GLN A 75 4.56 -16.04 7.86
C GLN A 75 4.37 -17.39 7.15
N LYS A 76 4.10 -18.47 7.88
CA LYS A 76 3.81 -19.80 7.30
C LYS A 76 2.54 -19.84 6.46
N ASN A 77 1.58 -18.97 6.75
CA ASN A 77 0.35 -18.81 5.98
C ASN A 77 0.47 -17.72 4.90
N ASN A 78 1.69 -17.27 4.55
CA ASN A 78 1.93 -16.24 3.54
C ASN A 78 1.23 -14.91 3.85
N VAL A 79 1.24 -14.50 5.13
CA VAL A 79 0.82 -13.16 5.55
C VAL A 79 2.04 -12.25 5.54
N ASP A 80 1.94 -11.14 4.80
CA ASP A 80 3.00 -10.15 4.71
C ASP A 80 3.05 -9.31 6.00
N LEU A 81 4.19 -9.38 6.69
CA LEU A 81 4.48 -8.62 7.90
C LEU A 81 5.59 -7.62 7.59
N VAL A 82 5.20 -6.39 7.26
CA VAL A 82 6.15 -5.31 6.97
C VAL A 82 6.48 -4.59 8.27
N ASN A 83 7.74 -4.63 8.70
CA ASN A 83 8.27 -3.90 9.85
C ASN A 83 7.57 -4.19 11.20
N ILE A 84 7.02 -5.40 11.40
CA ILE A 84 6.40 -5.81 12.66
C ILE A 84 7.26 -6.87 13.35
N GLY A 85 7.84 -6.53 14.50
CA GLY A 85 8.57 -7.45 15.38
C GLY A 85 7.77 -7.87 16.60
N ALA A 86 8.20 -8.95 17.27
CA ALA A 86 7.52 -9.42 18.47
C ALA A 86 7.65 -8.45 19.66
N ALA A 87 8.78 -7.74 19.76
CA ALA A 87 8.99 -6.73 20.78
C ALA A 87 7.96 -5.60 20.69
N ASP A 88 7.63 -5.17 19.46
CA ASP A 88 6.67 -4.09 19.22
C ASP A 88 5.28 -4.40 19.77
N ILE A 89 4.85 -5.67 19.66
CA ILE A 89 3.55 -6.12 20.16
C ILE A 89 3.58 -6.28 21.69
N VAL A 90 4.65 -6.88 22.24
CA VAL A 90 4.78 -7.10 23.68
C VAL A 90 4.91 -5.77 24.43
N ASP A 91 5.56 -4.78 23.83
CA ASP A 91 5.76 -3.45 24.41
C ASP A 91 4.57 -2.50 24.14
N GLY A 92 3.51 -2.97 23.47
CA GLY A 92 2.24 -2.24 23.34
C GLY A 92 2.24 -1.15 22.26
N ASN A 93 3.01 -1.29 21.17
CA ASN A 93 3.01 -0.30 20.10
C ASN A 93 1.67 -0.31 19.33
N HIS A 94 0.81 0.66 19.60
CA HIS A 94 -0.55 0.72 19.05
C HIS A 94 -0.58 0.64 17.52
N LYS A 95 0.28 1.39 16.82
CA LYS A 95 0.33 1.42 15.35
C LYS A 95 0.67 0.05 14.77
N LEU A 96 1.65 -0.64 15.36
CA LEU A 96 2.09 -1.94 14.89
C LEU A 96 1.12 -3.06 15.29
N ILE A 97 0.43 -2.94 16.42
CA ILE A 97 -0.68 -3.84 16.81
C ILE A 97 -1.84 -3.72 15.82
N LEU A 98 -2.28 -2.50 15.48
CA LEU A 98 -3.31 -2.29 14.46
C LEU A 98 -2.84 -2.79 13.08
N GLY A 99 -1.58 -2.56 12.72
CA GLY A 99 -0.97 -3.09 11.51
C GLY A 99 -1.03 -4.61 11.44
N LEU A 100 -0.66 -5.29 12.53
CA LEU A 100 -0.71 -6.75 12.66
C LEU A 100 -2.13 -7.29 12.52
N ILE A 101 -3.09 -6.74 13.27
CA ILE A 101 -4.48 -7.19 13.22
C ILE A 101 -5.09 -6.93 11.84
N TRP A 102 -4.74 -5.82 11.19
CA TRP A 102 -5.13 -5.58 9.80
C TRP A 102 -4.57 -6.64 8.84
N SER A 103 -3.29 -7.02 8.95
CA SER A 103 -2.73 -8.07 8.10
C SER A 103 -3.47 -9.40 8.26
N ILE A 104 -3.91 -9.73 9.48
CA ILE A 104 -4.74 -10.92 9.76
C ILE A 104 -6.12 -10.81 9.10
N ILE A 105 -6.81 -9.68 9.29
CA ILE A 105 -8.12 -9.40 8.69
C ILE A 105 -8.04 -9.46 7.17
N LEU A 106 -7.04 -8.80 6.58
CA LEU A 106 -6.83 -8.76 5.13
C LEU A 106 -6.66 -10.18 4.57
N HIS A 107 -5.89 -11.03 5.25
CA HIS A 107 -5.67 -12.40 4.79
C HIS A 107 -6.91 -13.29 4.93
N TRP A 108 -7.48 -13.42 6.14
CA TRP A 108 -8.55 -14.40 6.42
C TRP A 108 -9.97 -13.90 6.20
N GLN A 109 -10.22 -12.59 6.23
CA GLN A 109 -11.55 -12.06 5.96
C GLN A 109 -11.67 -11.55 4.54
N VAL A 110 -10.68 -10.81 4.02
CA VAL A 110 -10.80 -10.16 2.71
C VAL A 110 -10.35 -11.09 1.60
N LYS A 111 -9.06 -11.47 1.57
CA LYS A 111 -8.49 -12.31 0.51
C LYS A 111 -9.12 -13.70 0.46
N ASP A 112 -9.33 -14.34 1.62
CA ASP A 112 -9.92 -15.68 1.66
C ASP A 112 -11.36 -15.72 1.14
N VAL A 113 -12.19 -14.71 1.49
CA VAL A 113 -13.58 -14.61 0.99
C VAL A 113 -13.63 -14.40 -0.51
N MET A 114 -12.66 -13.69 -1.08
CA MET A 114 -12.62 -13.38 -2.51
C MET A 114 -11.81 -14.37 -3.32
N LYS A 115 -11.22 -15.41 -2.71
CA LYS A 115 -10.25 -16.30 -3.34
C LYS A 115 -10.75 -16.90 -4.66
N ASP A 116 -11.99 -17.37 -4.69
CA ASP A 116 -12.58 -17.99 -5.88
C ASP A 116 -12.83 -16.97 -6.99
N VAL A 117 -13.29 -15.77 -6.62
CA VAL A 117 -13.52 -14.65 -7.54
C VAL A 117 -12.20 -14.10 -8.09
N MET A 118 -11.20 -13.96 -7.23
CA MET A 118 -9.83 -13.55 -7.59
C MET A 118 -9.21 -14.54 -8.58
N ALA A 119 -9.36 -15.84 -8.33
CA ALA A 119 -8.88 -16.89 -9.24
C ALA A 119 -9.63 -16.88 -10.58
N GLY A 120 -10.96 -16.71 -10.55
CA GLY A 120 -11.79 -16.67 -11.76
C GLY A 120 -11.53 -15.46 -12.64
N LEU A 121 -11.30 -14.28 -12.04
CA LEU A 121 -11.03 -13.03 -12.76
C LEU A 121 -9.54 -12.78 -13.03
N GLN A 122 -8.64 -13.62 -12.51
CA GLN A 122 -7.19 -13.41 -12.54
C GLN A 122 -6.77 -12.03 -11.99
N GLN A 123 -7.44 -11.58 -10.92
CA GLN A 123 -7.16 -10.32 -10.26
C GLN A 123 -6.63 -10.57 -8.84
N THR A 124 -5.55 -9.88 -8.46
CA THR A 124 -4.92 -9.98 -7.13
C THR A 124 -5.33 -8.83 -6.20
N ASN A 125 -5.83 -7.73 -6.75
CA ASN A 125 -6.24 -6.56 -5.98
C ASN A 125 -7.68 -6.70 -5.46
N SER A 126 -7.81 -7.08 -4.18
CA SER A 126 -9.11 -7.24 -3.51
C SER A 126 -9.91 -5.93 -3.42
N GLU A 127 -9.26 -4.77 -3.29
CA GLU A 127 -9.96 -3.49 -3.24
C GLU A 127 -10.64 -3.17 -4.57
N LYS A 128 -9.94 -3.42 -5.68
CA LYS A 128 -10.49 -3.24 -7.03
C LYS A 128 -11.72 -4.12 -7.25
N ILE A 129 -11.62 -5.40 -6.88
CA ILE A 129 -12.72 -6.35 -7.00
C ILE A 129 -13.94 -5.88 -6.19
N LEU A 130 -13.73 -5.49 -4.93
CA LEU A 130 -14.80 -4.94 -4.11
C LEU A 130 -15.40 -3.68 -4.73
N LEU A 131 -14.57 -2.76 -5.22
CA LEU A 131 -15.05 -1.48 -5.76
C LEU A 131 -15.89 -1.71 -7.02
N SER A 132 -15.43 -2.60 -7.91
CA SER A 132 -16.17 -3.02 -9.09
C SER A 132 -17.49 -3.69 -8.72
N TRP A 133 -17.49 -4.59 -7.73
CA TRP A 133 -18.71 -5.24 -7.26
C TRP A 133 -19.71 -4.22 -6.70
N VAL A 134 -19.26 -3.30 -5.87
CA VAL A 134 -20.12 -2.25 -5.30
C VAL A 134 -20.74 -1.42 -6.42
N ARG A 135 -19.92 -0.87 -7.32
CA ARG A 135 -20.40 -0.01 -8.42
C ARG A 135 -21.37 -0.72 -9.33
N GLN A 136 -21.10 -1.97 -9.69
CA GLN A 136 -22.00 -2.79 -10.51
C GLN A 136 -23.38 -2.92 -9.85
N ASN A 137 -23.41 -3.14 -8.53
CA ASN A 137 -24.64 -3.35 -7.78
C ASN A 137 -25.33 -2.04 -7.34
N THR A 138 -24.67 -0.90 -7.42
CA THR A 138 -25.27 0.42 -7.13
C THR A 138 -25.56 1.25 -8.38
N ARG A 139 -25.30 0.72 -9.59
CA ARG A 139 -25.46 1.45 -10.86
C ARG A 139 -26.86 2.01 -11.11
N GLN A 140 -27.89 1.41 -10.53
CA GLN A 140 -29.29 1.82 -10.70
C GLN A 140 -29.71 2.98 -9.76
N TYR A 141 -28.83 3.46 -8.90
CA TYR A 141 -29.11 4.53 -7.93
C TYR A 141 -28.32 5.79 -8.31
N PRO A 142 -28.93 6.76 -9.00
CA PRO A 142 -28.23 7.96 -9.51
C PRO A 142 -27.53 8.80 -8.43
N GLN A 143 -28.06 8.76 -7.20
CA GLN A 143 -27.54 9.50 -6.06
C GLN A 143 -26.30 8.82 -5.43
N VAL A 144 -25.94 7.61 -5.88
CA VAL A 144 -24.86 6.81 -5.30
C VAL A 144 -23.72 6.68 -6.28
N ASN A 145 -22.60 7.33 -5.98
CA ASN A 145 -21.36 7.18 -6.74
C ASN A 145 -20.21 6.75 -5.82
N VAL A 146 -19.86 5.48 -5.89
CA VAL A 146 -18.78 4.91 -5.07
C VAL A 146 -17.47 4.89 -5.86
N VAL A 147 -16.48 5.65 -5.39
CA VAL A 147 -15.14 5.75 -6.00
C VAL A 147 -14.01 5.41 -5.04
N ASN A 148 -14.30 5.28 -3.74
CA ASN A 148 -13.34 4.91 -2.70
C ASN A 148 -14.02 4.14 -1.56
N PHE A 149 -13.24 3.68 -0.57
CA PHE A 149 -13.73 3.04 0.67
C PHE A 149 -13.68 3.97 1.88
N SER A 150 -13.87 5.27 1.68
CA SER A 150 -13.89 6.27 2.76
C SER A 150 -15.06 7.24 2.54
N SER A 151 -14.80 8.42 1.98
CA SER A 151 -15.82 9.48 1.82
C SER A 151 -17.02 9.07 0.97
N SER A 152 -16.89 8.13 0.03
CA SER A 152 -18.04 7.60 -0.74
C SER A 152 -19.12 6.88 0.10
N TRP A 153 -18.85 6.63 1.38
CA TRP A 153 -19.72 5.85 2.27
C TRP A 153 -20.30 6.64 3.44
N ASN A 154 -19.84 7.89 3.64
CA ASN A 154 -20.14 8.65 4.85
C ASN A 154 -21.59 9.15 4.96
N ASP A 155 -22.30 9.23 3.83
CA ASP A 155 -23.70 9.65 3.77
C ASP A 155 -24.71 8.52 4.01
N GLY A 156 -24.21 7.27 4.09
CA GLY A 156 -24.98 6.05 4.30
C GLY A 156 -25.77 5.54 3.08
N LEU A 157 -25.79 6.25 1.95
CA LEU A 157 -26.58 5.84 0.78
C LEU A 157 -26.00 4.59 0.12
N ALA A 158 -24.67 4.48 0.01
CA ALA A 158 -24.01 3.33 -0.59
C ALA A 158 -24.37 2.01 0.10
N PHE A 159 -24.36 1.96 1.45
CA PHE A 159 -24.74 0.77 2.20
C PHE A 159 -26.20 0.36 1.95
N ASN A 160 -27.12 1.31 1.98
CA ASN A 160 -28.52 1.02 1.70
C ASN A 160 -28.73 0.56 0.26
N ALA A 161 -28.05 1.16 -0.73
CA ALA A 161 -28.20 0.81 -2.14
C ALA A 161 -27.74 -0.63 -2.41
N LEU A 162 -26.63 -1.04 -1.78
CA LEU A 162 -26.12 -2.42 -1.86
C LEU A 162 -27.09 -3.46 -1.28
N ILE A 163 -27.73 -3.14 -0.15
CA ILE A 163 -28.72 -4.04 0.44
C ILE A 163 -29.97 -4.09 -0.44
N HIS A 164 -30.49 -2.93 -0.86
CA HIS A 164 -31.70 -2.83 -1.67
C HIS A 164 -31.54 -3.44 -3.06
N SER A 165 -30.36 -3.37 -3.69
CA SER A 165 -30.15 -3.95 -5.03
C SER A 165 -30.27 -5.47 -5.05
N HIS A 166 -29.91 -6.13 -3.96
CA HIS A 166 -30.02 -7.57 -3.81
C HIS A 166 -31.31 -8.01 -3.11
N ARG A 167 -31.89 -7.12 -2.29
CA ARG A 167 -33.05 -7.38 -1.42
C ARG A 167 -34.02 -6.19 -1.42
N PRO A 168 -34.65 -5.87 -2.57
CA PRO A 168 -35.55 -4.72 -2.69
C PRO A 168 -36.81 -4.85 -1.83
N GLU A 169 -37.15 -6.05 -1.38
CA GLU A 169 -38.30 -6.31 -0.52
C GLU A 169 -38.14 -5.81 0.93
N LEU A 170 -36.90 -5.51 1.38
CA LEU A 170 -36.62 -5.20 2.79
C LEU A 170 -37.06 -3.80 3.21
N PHE A 171 -37.10 -2.85 2.27
CA PHE A 171 -37.50 -1.47 2.49
C PHE A 171 -37.67 -0.74 1.14
N ASP A 172 -38.41 0.36 1.15
CA ASP A 172 -38.51 1.27 0.00
C ASP A 172 -37.32 2.23 -0.06
N TRP A 173 -36.64 2.30 -1.21
CA TRP A 173 -35.55 3.24 -1.46
C TRP A 173 -35.96 4.69 -1.24
N SER A 174 -37.18 5.08 -1.63
CA SER A 174 -37.63 6.47 -1.51
C SER A 174 -37.68 6.95 -0.06
N ALA A 175 -37.91 6.03 0.89
CA ALA A 175 -37.93 6.32 2.32
C ALA A 175 -36.53 6.50 2.93
N VAL A 176 -35.49 5.97 2.28
CA VAL A 176 -34.08 6.17 2.67
C VAL A 176 -33.57 7.48 2.10
N GLU A 177 -33.87 7.78 0.83
CA GLU A 177 -33.46 9.01 0.16
C GLU A 177 -33.95 10.26 0.90
N LYS A 178 -35.21 10.24 1.37
CA LYS A 178 -35.83 11.34 2.12
C LYS A 178 -35.25 11.58 3.51
N LYS A 179 -34.47 10.65 4.08
CA LYS A 179 -33.81 10.88 5.38
C LYS A 179 -32.77 11.96 5.20
N THR A 180 -32.76 12.97 6.05
CA THR A 180 -31.79 14.09 5.96
C THR A 180 -30.50 13.79 6.71
N SER A 181 -30.53 12.91 7.71
CA SER A 181 -29.38 12.54 8.54
C SER A 181 -28.63 11.34 7.95
N ALA A 182 -27.32 11.49 7.77
CA ALA A 182 -26.42 10.39 7.39
C ALA A 182 -26.40 9.29 8.45
N ILE A 183 -26.41 9.68 9.74
CA ILE A 183 -26.46 8.76 10.89
C ILE A 183 -27.71 7.87 10.81
N ASP A 184 -28.88 8.44 10.51
CA ASP A 184 -30.12 7.66 10.41
C ASP A 184 -30.10 6.68 9.24
N ARG A 185 -29.47 7.05 8.11
CA ARG A 185 -29.29 6.17 6.96
C ARG A 185 -28.34 5.03 7.27
N LEU A 186 -27.24 5.31 7.97
CA LEU A 186 -26.25 4.31 8.41
C LEU A 186 -26.87 3.35 9.43
N GLU A 187 -27.55 3.87 10.45
CA GLU A 187 -28.27 3.08 11.46
C GLU A 187 -29.29 2.15 10.80
N HIS A 188 -30.06 2.67 9.83
CA HIS A 188 -31.01 1.89 9.07
C HIS A 188 -30.33 0.74 8.30
N ALA A 189 -29.23 1.02 7.58
CA ALA A 189 -28.51 0.00 6.83
C ALA A 189 -27.95 -1.10 7.75
N PHE A 190 -27.31 -0.71 8.86
CA PHE A 190 -26.70 -1.63 9.81
C PHE A 190 -27.76 -2.47 10.53
N SER A 191 -28.88 -1.87 10.94
CA SER A 191 -30.01 -2.60 11.52
C SER A 191 -30.61 -3.62 10.56
N LYS A 192 -30.79 -3.25 9.27
CA LYS A 192 -31.32 -4.17 8.25
C LYS A 192 -30.37 -5.32 7.95
N ALA A 193 -29.07 -5.03 7.88
CA ALA A 193 -28.03 -6.04 7.68
C ALA A 193 -27.96 -7.05 8.84
N GLU A 194 -28.04 -6.58 10.09
CA GLU A 194 -28.07 -7.43 11.28
C GLU A 194 -29.33 -8.32 11.30
N GLN A 195 -30.51 -7.73 11.18
CA GLN A 195 -31.79 -8.43 11.34
C GLN A 195 -32.07 -9.43 10.23
N HIS A 196 -31.68 -9.14 8.98
CA HIS A 196 -32.08 -9.92 7.82
C HIS A 196 -30.93 -10.66 7.13
N LEU A 197 -29.69 -10.20 7.29
CA LEU A 197 -28.52 -10.81 6.66
C LEU A 197 -27.58 -11.47 7.68
N GLY A 198 -27.84 -11.33 8.98
CA GLY A 198 -26.99 -11.89 10.04
C GLY A 198 -25.59 -11.27 10.08
N ILE A 199 -25.46 -10.02 9.63
CA ILE A 199 -24.19 -9.29 9.64
C ILE A 199 -24.05 -8.52 10.94
N GLU A 200 -23.01 -8.82 11.70
CA GLU A 200 -22.68 -8.16 12.95
C GLU A 200 -22.36 -6.67 12.76
N ARG A 201 -22.75 -5.84 13.74
CA ARG A 201 -22.56 -4.39 13.73
C ARG A 201 -21.14 -3.96 14.09
N LEU A 202 -20.22 -4.18 13.14
CA LEU A 202 -18.80 -3.82 13.31
C LEU A 202 -18.57 -2.31 13.34
N LEU A 203 -19.39 -1.53 12.63
CA LEU A 203 -19.29 -0.08 12.52
C LEU A 203 -20.40 0.61 13.30
N ASP A 204 -20.08 1.73 13.93
CA ASP A 204 -21.08 2.61 14.53
C ASP A 204 -21.37 3.78 13.58
N PRO A 205 -22.64 4.20 13.45
CA PRO A 205 -23.02 5.27 12.53
C PRO A 205 -22.24 6.57 12.70
N GLU A 206 -21.98 6.98 13.94
CA GLU A 206 -21.23 8.20 14.26
C GLU A 206 -19.78 8.16 13.78
N ASP A 207 -19.15 6.97 13.78
CA ASP A 207 -17.76 6.78 13.36
C ASP A 207 -17.63 6.78 11.82
N VAL A 208 -18.75 6.61 11.11
CA VAL A 208 -18.83 6.61 9.63
C VAL A 208 -19.38 7.93 9.09
N ALA A 209 -20.25 8.62 9.82
CA ALA A 209 -20.84 9.90 9.41
C ALA A 209 -19.89 11.10 9.53
N VAL A 210 -18.63 10.92 9.13
CA VAL A 210 -17.55 11.91 9.16
C VAL A 210 -17.00 12.14 7.75
N SER A 211 -16.25 13.23 7.52
CA SER A 211 -15.75 13.56 6.18
C SER A 211 -14.83 12.48 5.59
N HIS A 212 -14.03 11.82 6.44
CA HIS A 212 -13.04 10.82 6.02
C HIS A 212 -13.06 9.58 6.93
N PRO A 213 -14.05 8.68 6.77
CA PRO A 213 -14.13 7.45 7.54
C PRO A 213 -12.92 6.54 7.32
N ASP A 214 -12.60 5.70 8.31
CA ASP A 214 -11.46 4.79 8.22
C ASP A 214 -11.65 3.75 7.11
N LYS A 215 -10.74 3.78 6.12
CA LYS A 215 -10.79 2.94 4.92
C LYS A 215 -10.87 1.45 5.25
N LYS A 216 -10.05 0.99 6.20
CA LYS A 216 -9.94 -0.43 6.57
C LYS A 216 -11.23 -0.92 7.20
N SER A 217 -11.82 -0.11 8.08
CA SER A 217 -13.09 -0.39 8.75
C SER A 217 -14.25 -0.52 7.74
N ILE A 218 -14.32 0.37 6.73
CA ILE A 218 -15.31 0.25 5.65
C ILE A 218 -15.10 -1.04 4.84
N ILE A 219 -13.87 -1.33 4.41
CA ILE A 219 -13.55 -2.57 3.66
C ILE A 219 -13.99 -3.82 4.45
N MET A 220 -13.76 -3.86 5.76
CA MET A 220 -14.17 -4.98 6.60
C MET A 220 -15.68 -5.21 6.58
N TYR A 221 -16.45 -4.14 6.71
CA TYR A 221 -17.91 -4.26 6.72
C TYR A 221 -18.46 -4.60 5.33
N VAL A 222 -17.95 -3.96 4.28
CA VAL A 222 -18.33 -4.27 2.88
C VAL A 222 -17.98 -5.70 2.51
N THR A 223 -16.84 -6.22 2.97
CA THR A 223 -16.47 -7.64 2.79
C THR A 223 -17.45 -8.57 3.49
N SER A 224 -18.00 -8.16 4.63
CA SER A 224 -19.03 -8.94 5.34
C SER A 224 -20.34 -8.99 4.54
N LEU A 225 -20.72 -7.89 3.89
CA LEU A 225 -21.83 -7.85 2.93
C LEU A 225 -21.55 -8.74 1.70
N PHE A 226 -20.37 -8.62 1.11
CA PHE A 226 -19.93 -9.41 -0.04
C PHE A 226 -19.97 -10.92 0.22
N ARG A 227 -19.63 -11.35 1.45
CA ARG A 227 -19.67 -12.76 1.84
C ARG A 227 -21.07 -13.36 1.77
N VAL A 228 -22.11 -12.60 2.11
CA VAL A 228 -23.50 -13.12 2.23
C VAL A 228 -24.38 -12.77 1.03
N LEU A 229 -23.97 -11.80 0.22
CA LEU A 229 -24.68 -11.38 -1.00
C LEU A 229 -24.06 -12.06 -2.25
N PRO A 230 -24.81 -12.13 -3.38
CA PRO A 230 -24.29 -12.64 -4.64
C PRO A 230 -22.95 -12.00 -5.08
N GLN A 231 -21.96 -12.84 -5.33
CA GLN A 231 -20.58 -12.43 -5.64
C GLN A 231 -20.31 -12.27 -7.15
N SER A 232 -21.35 -12.09 -7.96
CA SER A 232 -21.23 -11.97 -9.42
C SER A 232 -20.60 -10.63 -9.82
N ILE A 233 -19.45 -10.67 -10.47
CA ILE A 233 -18.72 -9.49 -10.97
C ILE A 233 -18.38 -9.73 -12.44
N SER A 234 -18.63 -8.73 -13.29
CA SER A 234 -18.29 -8.80 -14.71
C SER A 234 -16.92 -8.19 -14.99
N MET A 235 -16.25 -8.63 -16.06
CA MET A 235 -14.95 -8.06 -16.46
C MET A 235 -15.07 -6.60 -16.89
N GLU A 236 -16.21 -6.19 -17.42
CA GLU A 236 -16.50 -4.80 -17.78
C GLU A 236 -16.55 -3.91 -16.54
N ALA A 237 -17.12 -4.40 -15.42
CA ALA A 237 -17.11 -3.66 -14.15
C ALA A 237 -15.70 -3.50 -13.57
N ILE A 238 -14.80 -4.46 -13.83
CA ILE A 238 -13.38 -4.38 -13.46
C ILE A 238 -12.66 -3.29 -14.28
N GLN A 239 -12.91 -3.24 -15.59
CA GLN A 239 -12.32 -2.23 -16.48
C GLN A 239 -12.86 -0.81 -16.21
N GLU A 240 -14.15 -0.68 -15.88
CA GLU A 240 -14.74 0.61 -15.52
C GLU A 240 -13.99 1.27 -14.36
N VAL A 241 -13.62 0.48 -13.34
CA VAL A 241 -12.85 0.97 -12.20
C VAL A 241 -11.43 1.39 -12.57
N GLU A 242 -10.79 0.72 -13.53
CA GLU A 242 -9.47 1.14 -14.05
C GLU A 242 -9.54 2.49 -14.78
N SER A 243 -10.69 2.79 -15.40
CA SER A 243 -10.90 4.04 -16.14
C SER A 243 -11.32 5.24 -15.27
N LEU A 244 -11.62 5.02 -13.98
CA LEU A 244 -11.99 6.11 -13.08
C LEU A 244 -10.81 7.07 -12.89
N PRO A 245 -11.04 8.41 -12.93
CA PRO A 245 -10.02 9.39 -12.57
C PRO A 245 -9.62 9.12 -11.13
N SER A 246 -8.45 8.52 -10.97
CA SER A 246 -8.00 8.09 -9.68
C SER A 246 -7.57 9.30 -8.87
N ALA A 247 -8.36 9.67 -7.86
CA ALA A 247 -7.91 10.50 -6.74
C ALA A 247 -6.73 9.85 -5.97
N THR A 248 -6.31 8.65 -6.39
CA THR A 248 -5.20 7.86 -5.83
C THR A 248 -3.99 7.81 -6.78
N THR A 249 -4.02 8.45 -7.95
CA THR A 249 -2.92 8.36 -8.95
C THR A 249 -2.21 9.70 -9.23
N ALA A 250 -2.35 10.68 -8.34
CA ALA A 250 -1.49 11.88 -8.33
C ALA A 250 -0.40 11.86 -7.25
N GLY A 251 -0.24 10.76 -6.51
CA GLY A 251 0.78 10.62 -5.50
C GLY A 251 0.73 9.27 -4.79
N ILE A 252 1.16 8.21 -5.48
CA ILE A 252 1.81 6.99 -4.97
C ILE A 252 2.29 6.25 -6.24
N SER A 253 3.42 6.69 -6.77
CA SER A 253 4.36 5.76 -7.40
C SER A 253 5.30 5.30 -6.30
N ARG A 254 4.75 4.62 -5.28
CA ARG A 254 5.54 3.73 -4.42
C ARG A 254 5.18 2.33 -4.85
N VAL A 255 6.12 1.75 -5.59
CA VAL A 255 6.35 0.33 -5.83
C VAL A 255 5.60 -0.57 -4.85
N THR A 256 4.43 -1.05 -5.26
CA THR A 256 4.05 -2.44 -5.03
C THR A 256 3.96 -3.10 -6.39
N THR A 257 5.12 -3.32 -7.01
CA THR A 257 5.22 -4.39 -8.00
C THR A 257 4.94 -5.69 -7.25
N GLU A 258 3.70 -6.17 -7.37
CA GLU A 258 3.47 -7.60 -7.37
C GLU A 258 4.19 -8.17 -8.59
N GLU A 259 5.48 -8.49 -8.42
CA GLU A 259 6.21 -9.25 -9.42
C GLU A 259 5.58 -10.64 -9.52
N HIS A 260 4.79 -10.81 -10.58
CA HIS A 260 4.45 -12.09 -11.17
C HIS A 260 5.75 -12.86 -11.47
N TYR A 261 6.20 -13.70 -10.55
CA TYR A 261 6.99 -14.87 -10.93
C TYR A 261 6.06 -15.91 -11.55
N GLN A 262 5.98 -15.92 -12.88
CA GLN A 262 5.61 -17.14 -13.60
C GLN A 262 6.69 -18.20 -13.33
N ILE A 263 6.49 -19.01 -12.28
CA ILE A 263 7.18 -20.29 -12.19
C ILE A 263 6.50 -21.21 -13.21
N GLN A 264 7.04 -21.21 -14.43
CA GLN A 264 6.78 -22.24 -15.42
C GLN A 264 7.45 -23.53 -14.93
N THR A 265 6.84 -24.22 -13.95
CA THR A 265 7.20 -25.61 -13.66
C THR A 265 6.75 -26.44 -14.85
N GLN A 266 7.65 -26.65 -15.81
CA GLN A 266 7.56 -27.80 -16.71
C GLN A 266 7.73 -29.07 -15.86
N GLN A 267 6.64 -29.54 -15.28
CA GLN A 267 6.48 -30.96 -14.99
C GLN A 267 6.39 -31.67 -16.35
N ARG A 268 7.53 -32.16 -16.85
CA ARG A 268 7.51 -33.18 -17.90
C ARG A 268 6.95 -34.46 -17.29
N PHE A 269 5.64 -34.65 -17.46
CA PHE A 269 5.03 -35.96 -17.49
C PHE A 269 5.73 -36.80 -18.55
N SER A 270 6.52 -37.81 -18.16
CA SER A 270 6.94 -38.85 -19.09
C SER A 270 5.82 -39.89 -19.18
N GLN A 271 5.12 -39.91 -20.31
CA GLN A 271 4.34 -41.09 -20.73
C GLN A 271 5.22 -42.00 -21.62
N GLN A 272 4.82 -43.27 -21.61
CA GLN A 272 5.56 -44.50 -21.90
C GLN A 272 5.94 -44.73 -23.39
N ILE A 273 6.61 -45.89 -23.61
CA ILE A 273 6.72 -46.76 -24.82
C ILE A 273 8.21 -46.87 -25.26
N THR A 274 8.92 -48.02 -25.38
CA THR A 274 8.57 -49.45 -25.67
C THR A 274 9.65 -50.41 -25.12
N LEU A 275 9.23 -51.65 -24.86
CA LEU A 275 10.01 -52.88 -24.66
C LEU A 275 10.99 -53.21 -25.81
N SER A 276 12.11 -53.85 -25.47
CA SER A 276 12.67 -54.96 -26.27
C SER A 276 13.61 -55.83 -25.44
N VAL A 277 13.23 -57.10 -25.28
CA VAL A 277 14.04 -58.18 -24.70
C VAL A 277 14.65 -58.97 -25.84
N ALA A 278 15.96 -59.26 -25.78
CA ALA A 278 16.56 -60.34 -26.55
C ALA A 278 17.61 -61.10 -25.71
N GLN A 279 17.63 -62.41 -25.90
CA GLN A 279 18.19 -63.48 -25.07
C GLN A 279 19.71 -63.68 -25.23
N GLY A 280 20.37 -64.27 -24.22
CA GLY A 280 21.65 -64.98 -24.40
C GLY A 280 22.42 -65.33 -23.12
N ARG A 281 22.58 -66.63 -22.81
CA ARG A 281 23.29 -67.26 -21.65
C ARG A 281 24.82 -67.01 -21.71
N VAL A 282 25.60 -67.00 -20.61
CA VAL A 282 26.26 -68.18 -19.98
C VAL A 282 27.14 -67.80 -18.75
N ARG A 283 27.01 -68.62 -17.68
CA ARG A 283 27.89 -69.07 -16.56
C ARG A 283 28.88 -68.17 -15.75
N SER A 284 28.71 -68.32 -14.42
CA SER A 284 29.45 -68.06 -13.16
C SER A 284 30.93 -68.56 -13.06
N PRO A 285 31.73 -68.36 -11.96
CA PRO A 285 31.37 -67.94 -10.58
C PRO A 285 32.36 -67.02 -9.79
N SER A 286 31.87 -66.30 -8.76
CA SER A 286 32.55 -66.12 -7.45
C SER A 286 31.66 -65.35 -6.44
N PRO A 287 31.82 -65.53 -5.11
CA PRO A 287 30.86 -65.11 -4.10
C PRO A 287 31.18 -63.75 -3.42
N GLN A 288 30.11 -62.95 -3.26
CA GLN A 288 29.85 -61.72 -2.47
C GLN A 288 30.97 -61.06 -1.63
N PRO A 289 30.95 -59.70 -1.56
CA PRO A 289 30.30 -59.10 -0.40
C PRO A 289 29.35 -57.92 -0.71
N ARG A 290 28.15 -58.03 -0.12
CA ARG A 290 27.41 -57.02 0.64
C ARG A 290 27.42 -55.57 0.11
N TYR A 291 26.30 -55.22 -0.53
CA TYR A 291 25.76 -53.89 -0.82
C TYR A 291 26.16 -52.82 0.24
N LYS A 292 26.94 -51.81 -0.18
CA LYS A 292 26.93 -50.48 0.45
C LYS A 292 26.50 -49.47 -0.62
N SER A 293 25.42 -48.78 -0.30
CA SER A 293 24.69 -47.80 -1.11
C SER A 293 25.62 -46.74 -1.73
N TYR A 294 25.28 -46.34 -2.95
CA TYR A 294 25.85 -45.26 -3.77
C TYR A 294 25.68 -43.84 -3.18
N ALA A 295 25.61 -43.70 -1.85
CA ALA A 295 25.41 -42.42 -1.16
C ALA A 295 26.71 -41.65 -0.88
N TYR A 296 27.85 -42.01 -1.50
CA TYR A 296 29.15 -41.39 -1.17
C TYR A 296 29.75 -40.49 -2.28
N THR A 297 29.03 -40.18 -3.35
CA THR A 297 29.57 -39.28 -4.41
C THR A 297 28.77 -38.00 -4.66
N GLN A 298 27.78 -37.68 -3.81
CA GLN A 298 27.09 -36.38 -3.84
C GLN A 298 27.42 -35.44 -2.68
N ALA A 299 28.28 -35.83 -1.74
CA ALA A 299 28.74 -34.94 -0.66
C ALA A 299 29.92 -34.03 -1.05
N ALA A 300 30.57 -34.27 -2.19
CA ALA A 300 31.79 -33.56 -2.60
C ALA A 300 31.56 -32.22 -3.35
N TYR A 301 30.30 -31.77 -3.49
CA TYR A 301 29.96 -30.46 -4.10
C TYR A 301 29.11 -29.58 -3.18
N VAL A 302 29.22 -29.75 -1.86
CA VAL A 302 28.72 -28.73 -0.92
C VAL A 302 29.82 -27.66 -0.81
N LYS A 303 29.64 -26.53 -1.50
CA LYS A 303 30.53 -25.37 -1.38
C LYS A 303 30.70 -25.02 0.10
N SER A 304 31.95 -24.85 0.56
CA SER A 304 32.19 -24.53 1.97
C SER A 304 31.47 -23.22 2.34
N PRO A 305 31.02 -23.05 3.61
CA PRO A 305 30.39 -21.81 4.08
C PRO A 305 31.21 -20.55 3.73
N GLU A 306 32.54 -20.67 3.75
CA GLU A 306 33.48 -19.62 3.36
C GLU A 306 33.43 -19.26 1.87
N GLN A 307 33.36 -20.25 0.97
CA GLN A 307 33.24 -19.99 -0.47
C GLN A 307 31.90 -19.32 -0.82
N LYS A 308 30.83 -19.72 -0.10
CA LYS A 308 29.52 -19.10 -0.24
C LYS A 308 29.55 -17.64 0.20
N ARG A 309 30.20 -17.33 1.33
CA ARG A 309 30.42 -15.95 1.78
C ARG A 309 31.24 -15.14 0.78
N ARG A 310 32.43 -15.60 0.37
CA ARG A 310 33.31 -14.86 -0.56
C ARG A 310 32.55 -14.41 -1.80
N ARG A 311 31.78 -15.33 -2.40
CA ARG A 311 30.93 -15.02 -3.56
C ARG A 311 29.88 -13.95 -3.28
N PHE A 312 29.23 -13.98 -2.12
CA PHE A 312 28.24 -12.95 -1.75
C PHE A 312 28.91 -11.60 -1.46
N THR A 313 30.07 -11.60 -0.80
CA THR A 313 30.85 -10.38 -0.56
C THR A 313 31.27 -9.73 -1.88
N GLU A 314 31.80 -10.52 -2.83
CA GLU A 314 32.16 -10.05 -4.18
C GLU A 314 30.95 -9.45 -4.91
N GLN A 315 29.81 -10.14 -4.91
CA GLN A 315 28.58 -9.65 -5.55
C GLN A 315 28.14 -8.30 -4.98
N VAL A 316 28.16 -8.14 -3.65
CA VAL A 316 27.77 -6.89 -3.01
C VAL A 316 28.77 -5.77 -3.29
N LEU A 317 30.08 -6.07 -3.31
CA LEU A 317 31.11 -5.07 -3.62
C LEU A 317 31.06 -4.61 -5.08
N THR A 318 30.83 -5.53 -6.03
CA THR A 318 30.65 -5.17 -7.46
C THR A 318 29.44 -4.27 -7.65
N TRP A 319 28.32 -4.62 -6.99
CA TRP A 319 27.13 -3.78 -7.04
C TRP A 319 27.35 -2.41 -6.39
N LEU A 320 28.00 -2.35 -5.21
CA LEU A 320 28.32 -1.09 -4.54
C LEU A 320 29.15 -0.15 -5.42
N LEU A 321 30.15 -0.67 -6.14
CA LEU A 321 30.92 0.10 -7.10
C LEU A 321 30.01 0.68 -8.20
N SER A 322 29.15 -0.15 -8.79
CA SER A 322 28.21 0.30 -9.81
C SER A 322 27.23 1.35 -9.29
N ALA A 323 26.77 1.23 -8.04
CA ALA A 323 25.85 2.15 -7.42
C ALA A 323 26.52 3.50 -7.09
N GLU A 324 27.76 3.46 -6.58
CA GLU A 324 28.60 4.66 -6.39
C GLU A 324 28.82 5.41 -7.71
N ASP A 325 29.21 4.70 -8.77
CA ASP A 325 29.38 5.27 -10.11
C ASP A 325 28.07 5.86 -10.65
N SER A 326 26.95 5.17 -10.42
CA SER A 326 25.63 5.64 -10.83
C SER A 326 25.22 6.92 -10.09
N LEU A 327 25.51 7.03 -8.79
CA LEU A 327 25.26 8.26 -8.03
C LEU A 327 26.15 9.41 -8.53
N HIS A 328 27.42 9.13 -8.83
CA HIS A 328 28.35 10.12 -9.39
C HIS A 328 27.99 10.57 -10.80
N ALA A 329 27.38 9.70 -11.60
CA ALA A 329 26.94 10.00 -12.95
C ALA A 329 25.67 10.86 -13.02
N GLN A 330 24.94 11.00 -11.90
CA GLN A 330 23.72 11.81 -11.90
C GLN A 330 24.02 13.30 -12.08
N PRO A 331 23.23 14.01 -12.91
CA PRO A 331 23.48 15.42 -13.23
C PRO A 331 23.29 16.34 -12.01
N VAL A 332 23.83 17.56 -12.10
CA VAL A 332 23.58 18.61 -11.11
C VAL A 332 22.09 18.98 -11.11
N ILE A 333 21.56 19.33 -9.94
CA ILE A 333 20.15 19.70 -9.79
C ILE A 333 19.84 20.94 -10.64
N SER A 334 18.83 20.84 -11.50
CA SER A 334 18.43 21.92 -12.40
C SER A 334 17.70 23.07 -11.67
N SER A 335 17.54 24.20 -12.35
CA SER A 335 16.70 25.34 -11.95
C SER A 335 15.30 25.31 -12.56
N HIS A 336 14.98 24.36 -13.43
CA HIS A 336 13.68 24.24 -14.11
C HIS A 336 12.83 23.14 -13.49
N VAL A 337 11.54 23.40 -13.28
CA VAL A 337 10.62 22.49 -12.56
C VAL A 337 10.54 21.13 -13.25
N GLU A 338 10.41 21.10 -14.57
CA GLU A 338 10.26 19.88 -15.36
C GLU A 338 11.51 19.00 -15.31
N GLU A 339 12.69 19.61 -15.44
CA GLU A 339 13.97 18.91 -15.36
C GLU A 339 14.23 18.38 -13.94
N VAL A 340 13.92 19.17 -12.90
CA VAL A 340 14.05 18.72 -11.50
C VAL A 340 13.07 17.58 -11.20
N LYS A 341 11.85 17.59 -11.74
CA LYS A 341 10.90 16.47 -11.63
C LYS A 341 11.47 15.18 -12.23
N GLU A 342 12.05 15.25 -13.43
CA GLU A 342 12.68 14.10 -14.07
C GLU A 342 13.89 13.58 -13.25
N GLN A 343 14.73 14.49 -12.76
CA GLN A 343 15.85 14.16 -11.89
C GLN A 343 15.39 13.52 -10.58
N PHE A 344 14.29 14.00 -9.99
CA PHE A 344 13.66 13.44 -8.80
C PHE A 344 13.18 12.00 -9.06
N HIS A 345 12.42 11.76 -10.13
CA HIS A 345 11.94 10.41 -10.46
C HIS A 345 13.07 9.43 -10.78
N THR A 346 14.12 9.90 -11.47
CA THR A 346 15.31 9.09 -11.74
C THR A 346 16.02 8.71 -10.43
N HIS A 347 16.14 9.66 -9.50
CA HIS A 347 16.78 9.43 -8.21
C HIS A 347 15.93 8.54 -7.28
N GLU A 348 14.59 8.64 -7.34
CA GLU A 348 13.66 7.74 -6.65
C GLU A 348 13.85 6.28 -7.08
N GLY A 349 13.96 6.04 -8.40
CA GLY A 349 14.25 4.70 -8.92
C GLY A 349 15.56 4.14 -8.39
N TYR A 350 16.60 4.98 -8.33
CA TYR A 350 17.88 4.63 -7.73
C TYR A 350 17.79 4.35 -6.22
N MET A 351 17.01 5.14 -5.46
CA MET A 351 16.76 4.91 -4.03
C MET A 351 16.00 3.59 -3.76
N ALA A 352 15.07 3.21 -4.64
CA ALA A 352 14.40 1.92 -4.57
C ALA A 352 15.37 0.74 -4.81
N GLU A 353 16.28 0.88 -5.77
CA GLU A 353 17.34 -0.11 -6.01
C GLU A 353 18.26 -0.25 -4.79
N LEU A 354 18.68 0.88 -4.20
CA LEU A 354 19.50 0.92 -2.99
C LEU A 354 18.82 0.16 -1.83
N THR A 355 17.52 0.39 -1.64
CA THR A 355 16.71 -0.26 -0.60
C THR A 355 16.61 -1.78 -0.80
N THR A 356 16.45 -2.23 -2.05
CA THR A 356 16.39 -3.66 -2.39
C THR A 356 17.67 -4.40 -1.99
N HIS A 357 18.82 -3.73 -2.10
CA HIS A 357 20.13 -4.32 -1.79
C HIS A 357 20.51 -4.22 -0.30
N GLN A 358 19.81 -3.43 0.51
CA GLN A 358 20.01 -3.33 1.97
C GLN A 358 20.02 -4.71 2.65
N GLY A 359 19.08 -5.58 2.27
CA GLY A 359 18.99 -6.94 2.82
C GLY A 359 20.21 -7.80 2.49
N SER A 360 20.78 -7.63 1.28
CA SER A 360 21.98 -8.35 0.84
C SER A 360 23.24 -7.87 1.57
N VAL A 361 23.42 -6.56 1.70
CA VAL A 361 24.52 -5.96 2.49
C VAL A 361 24.45 -6.44 3.94
N GLY A 362 23.25 -6.37 4.55
CA GLY A 362 23.04 -6.84 5.92
C GLY A 362 23.29 -8.34 6.12
N ARG A 363 22.97 -9.19 5.11
CA ARG A 363 23.30 -10.62 5.15
C ARG A 363 24.81 -10.87 5.15
N VAL A 364 25.57 -10.14 4.31
CA VAL A 364 27.03 -10.27 4.25
C VAL A 364 27.68 -9.83 5.56
N LEU A 365 27.26 -8.69 6.11
CA LEU A 365 27.77 -8.19 7.39
C LEU A 365 27.48 -9.15 8.56
N ARG A 366 26.27 -9.71 8.65
CA ARG A 366 25.92 -10.71 9.67
C ARG A 366 26.71 -12.00 9.52
N ALA A 367 26.90 -12.47 8.28
CA ALA A 367 27.70 -13.66 8.01
C ALA A 367 29.18 -13.45 8.38
N GLY A 368 29.73 -12.25 8.12
CA GLY A 368 31.07 -11.86 8.55
C GLY A 368 31.20 -11.82 10.07
N ALA A 369 30.25 -11.18 10.76
CA ALA A 369 30.23 -11.11 12.22
C ALA A 369 30.12 -12.49 12.89
N ALA A 370 29.32 -13.41 12.33
CA ALA A 370 29.20 -14.77 12.84
C ALA A 370 30.54 -15.53 12.77
N LEU A 371 31.28 -15.41 11.65
CA LEU A 371 32.58 -16.05 11.49
C LEU A 371 33.64 -15.52 12.46
N LEU A 372 33.66 -14.21 12.69
CA LEU A 372 34.54 -13.58 13.68
C LEU A 372 34.21 -14.04 15.12
N SER A 373 32.99 -14.52 15.38
CA SER A 373 32.57 -15.01 16.69
C SER A 373 32.84 -16.50 16.92
N GLU A 374 32.96 -17.29 15.85
CA GLU A 374 33.19 -18.75 15.91
C GLU A 374 34.64 -19.12 16.28
N GLY A 375 35.58 -18.18 16.17
CA GLY A 375 36.95 -18.33 16.70
C GLY A 375 37.83 -19.38 16.00
N ASN A 376 37.38 -19.91 14.85
CA ASN A 376 38.07 -20.94 14.07
C ASN A 376 39.00 -20.39 12.97
N LEU A 377 39.24 -19.08 12.94
CA LEU A 377 40.05 -18.39 11.92
C LEU A 377 41.48 -18.16 12.43
N SER A 378 42.45 -18.16 11.52
CA SER A 378 43.80 -17.64 11.80
C SER A 378 43.73 -16.14 12.14
N GLU A 379 44.70 -15.62 12.89
CA GLU A 379 44.81 -14.19 13.23
C GLU A 379 44.85 -13.31 11.96
N GLU A 380 45.47 -13.80 10.89
CA GLU A 380 45.52 -13.14 9.58
C GLU A 380 44.16 -13.12 8.87
N GLU A 381 43.41 -14.23 8.92
CA GLU A 381 42.08 -14.36 8.29
C GLU A 381 41.01 -13.57 9.05
N ASP A 382 41.11 -13.53 10.38
CA ASP A 382 40.26 -12.73 11.25
C ASP A 382 40.47 -11.23 10.97
N SER A 383 41.72 -10.80 10.83
CA SER A 383 42.07 -9.42 10.44
C SER A 383 41.53 -9.06 9.05
N GLU A 384 41.70 -9.93 8.04
CA GLU A 384 41.21 -9.70 6.68
C GLU A 384 39.68 -9.56 6.64
N VAL A 385 38.95 -10.45 7.33
CA VAL A 385 37.49 -10.41 7.37
C VAL A 385 37.00 -9.14 8.08
N ARG A 386 37.65 -8.71 9.17
CA ARG A 386 37.32 -7.45 9.85
C ARG A 386 37.51 -6.25 8.92
N GLU A 387 38.63 -6.18 8.22
CA GLU A 387 38.91 -5.08 7.29
C GLU A 387 37.89 -5.04 6.14
N GLN A 388 37.57 -6.19 5.54
CA GLN A 388 36.55 -6.28 4.50
C GLN A 388 35.15 -5.87 4.99
N MET A 389 34.74 -6.27 6.20
CA MET A 389 33.43 -5.88 6.75
C MET A 389 33.38 -4.40 7.10
N ASN A 390 34.47 -3.83 7.64
CA ASN A 390 34.55 -2.41 7.94
C ASN A 390 34.50 -1.57 6.67
N LEU A 391 35.26 -1.95 5.64
CA LEU A 391 35.24 -1.27 4.33
C LEU A 391 33.86 -1.34 3.69
N LEU A 392 33.24 -2.53 3.68
CA LEU A 392 31.91 -2.74 3.13
C LEU A 392 30.87 -1.86 3.83
N ASN A 393 30.87 -1.87 5.17
CA ASN A 393 29.96 -1.08 5.97
C ASN A 393 30.17 0.43 5.76
N SER A 394 31.43 0.88 5.74
CA SER A 394 31.76 2.29 5.53
C SER A 394 31.32 2.79 4.15
N ARG A 395 31.54 2.00 3.09
CA ARG A 395 31.15 2.36 1.73
C ARG A 395 29.64 2.40 1.56
N TRP A 396 28.95 1.38 2.07
CA TRP A 396 27.49 1.34 2.08
C TRP A 396 26.90 2.54 2.82
N GLU A 397 27.41 2.84 4.02
CA GLU A 397 26.88 3.94 4.83
C GLU A 397 27.14 5.30 4.18
N HIS A 398 28.33 5.49 3.61
CA HIS A 398 28.65 6.70 2.85
C HIS A 398 27.73 6.87 1.64
N LEU A 399 27.54 5.81 0.83
CA LEU A 399 26.64 5.81 -0.31
C LEU A 399 25.20 6.14 0.11
N ARG A 400 24.72 5.51 1.18
CA ARG A 400 23.39 5.73 1.73
C ARG A 400 23.17 7.17 2.16
N VAL A 401 24.10 7.74 2.93
CA VAL A 401 24.03 9.14 3.40
C VAL A 401 24.07 10.11 2.23
N ALA A 402 25.00 9.93 1.28
CA ALA A 402 25.12 10.80 0.11
C ALA A 402 23.86 10.75 -0.78
N SER A 403 23.25 9.56 -0.92
CA SER A 403 22.00 9.38 -1.67
C SER A 403 20.84 10.07 -0.97
N MET A 404 20.69 9.92 0.35
CA MET A 404 19.65 10.62 1.11
C MET A 404 19.81 12.15 1.09
N GLU A 405 21.05 12.66 1.16
CA GLU A 405 21.31 14.09 1.07
C GLU A 405 20.93 14.64 -0.32
N ARG A 406 21.18 13.88 -1.38
CA ARG A 406 20.76 14.25 -2.73
C ARG A 406 19.23 14.24 -2.89
N GLN A 407 18.55 13.22 -2.37
CA GLN A 407 17.09 13.15 -2.33
C GLN A 407 16.49 14.37 -1.62
N SER A 408 17.02 14.72 -0.43
CA SER A 408 16.57 15.90 0.33
C SER A 408 16.76 17.19 -0.47
N ARG A 409 17.90 17.36 -1.13
CA ARG A 409 18.18 18.54 -1.97
C ARG A 409 17.26 18.64 -3.19
N LEU A 410 16.97 17.52 -3.86
CA LEU A 410 16.04 17.49 -4.98
C LEU A 410 14.63 17.89 -4.55
N HIS A 411 14.19 17.40 -3.38
CA HIS A 411 12.90 17.74 -2.81
C HIS A 411 12.80 19.22 -2.42
N GLU A 412 13.81 19.76 -1.74
CA GLU A 412 13.88 21.18 -1.35
C GLU A 412 13.81 22.11 -2.58
N VAL A 413 14.65 21.86 -3.60
CA VAL A 413 14.67 22.68 -4.82
C VAL A 413 13.35 22.57 -5.59
N LEU A 414 12.77 21.37 -5.68
CA LEU A 414 11.48 21.17 -6.34
C LEU A 414 10.38 21.97 -5.64
N MET A 415 10.30 21.91 -4.30
CA MET A 415 9.33 22.67 -3.51
C MET A 415 9.50 24.18 -3.68
N ASP A 416 10.73 24.68 -3.67
CA ASP A 416 11.03 26.09 -3.87
C ASP A 416 10.58 26.60 -5.24
N LEU A 417 10.86 25.84 -6.31
CA LEU A 417 10.47 26.20 -7.67
C LEU A 417 8.95 26.15 -7.85
N GLN A 418 8.30 25.13 -7.30
CA GLN A 418 6.84 24.99 -7.31
C GLN A 418 6.16 26.15 -6.57
N ASN A 419 6.65 26.52 -5.39
CA ASN A 419 6.11 27.65 -4.63
C ASN A 419 6.30 28.99 -5.37
N LYS A 420 7.43 29.18 -6.05
CA LYS A 420 7.65 30.37 -6.91
C LYS A 420 6.65 30.44 -8.07
N GLN A 421 6.39 29.33 -8.77
CA GLN A 421 5.39 29.30 -9.85
C GLN A 421 3.99 29.60 -9.33
N LEU A 422 3.62 29.03 -8.18
CA LEU A 422 2.32 29.26 -7.56
C LEU A 422 2.15 30.71 -7.07
N GLN A 423 3.20 31.31 -6.52
CA GLN A 423 3.19 32.73 -6.14
C GLN A 423 3.00 33.63 -7.37
N GLN A 424 3.73 33.37 -8.47
CA GLN A 424 3.57 34.13 -9.70
C GLN A 424 2.15 34.04 -10.28
N LEU A 425 1.51 32.87 -10.21
CA LEU A 425 0.12 32.72 -10.63
C LEU A 425 -0.83 33.46 -9.69
N THR A 426 -0.61 33.39 -8.38
CA THR A 426 -1.42 34.12 -7.39
C THR A 426 -1.35 35.63 -7.63
N ASP A 427 -0.15 36.18 -7.81
CA ASP A 427 0.06 37.61 -8.10
C ASP A 427 -0.63 38.02 -9.41
N TRP A 428 -0.59 37.15 -10.42
CA TRP A 428 -1.28 37.39 -11.68
C TRP A 428 -2.81 37.38 -11.51
N LEU A 429 -3.37 36.44 -10.73
CA LEU A 429 -4.81 36.38 -10.48
C LEU A 429 -5.31 37.63 -9.76
N ASP A 430 -4.58 38.12 -8.75
CA ASP A 430 -4.93 39.35 -8.03
C ASP A 430 -5.01 40.56 -8.98
N VAL A 431 -4.06 40.67 -9.91
CA VAL A 431 -4.04 41.74 -10.93
C VAL A 431 -5.20 41.58 -11.91
N THR A 432 -5.46 40.36 -12.37
CA THR A 432 -6.54 40.05 -13.32
C THR A 432 -7.93 40.27 -12.71
N GLU A 433 -8.15 39.86 -11.45
CA GLU A 433 -9.40 40.10 -10.73
C GLU A 433 -9.65 41.61 -10.55
N ALA A 434 -8.62 42.38 -10.20
CA ALA A 434 -8.70 43.84 -10.12
C ALA A 434 -9.05 44.48 -11.48
N ARG A 435 -8.47 43.97 -12.58
CA ARG A 435 -8.76 44.41 -13.95
C ARG A 435 -10.21 44.10 -14.34
N ILE A 436 -10.71 42.91 -14.06
CA ILE A 436 -12.10 42.52 -14.33
C ILE A 436 -13.08 43.37 -13.54
N LYS A 437 -12.82 43.60 -12.25
CA LYS A 437 -13.67 44.46 -11.41
C LYS A 437 -13.74 45.89 -11.95
N LYS A 438 -12.61 46.42 -12.44
CA LYS A 438 -12.56 47.74 -13.07
C LYS A 438 -13.42 47.78 -14.33
N ILE A 439 -13.25 46.81 -15.23
CA ILE A 439 -13.99 46.70 -16.50
C ILE A 439 -15.50 46.53 -16.24
N GLY A 440 -15.90 45.61 -15.35
CA GLY A 440 -17.31 45.38 -15.02
C GLY A 440 -18.01 46.54 -14.30
N SER A 441 -17.25 47.44 -13.68
CA SER A 441 -17.78 48.65 -13.02
C SER A 441 -17.88 49.86 -13.95
N GLN A 442 -17.27 49.82 -15.13
CA GLN A 442 -17.31 50.93 -16.08
C GLN A 442 -18.65 50.94 -16.82
N PRO A 443 -19.36 52.08 -16.86
CA PRO A 443 -20.54 52.22 -17.69
C PRO A 443 -20.15 52.18 -19.18
N LEU A 444 -21.10 51.79 -20.03
CA LEU A 444 -20.93 51.84 -21.48
C LEU A 444 -20.60 53.28 -21.91
N GLY A 445 -19.61 53.41 -22.78
CA GLY A 445 -19.20 54.69 -23.32
C GLY A 445 -20.34 55.42 -24.06
N PRO A 446 -20.39 56.76 -24.02
CA PRO A 446 -21.43 57.55 -24.68
C PRO A 446 -21.41 57.45 -26.22
N ASP A 447 -20.29 57.06 -26.83
CA ASP A 447 -20.15 56.96 -28.28
C ASP A 447 -19.62 55.59 -28.78
N LEU A 448 -19.64 55.40 -30.11
CA LEU A 448 -19.22 54.16 -30.76
C LEU A 448 -17.70 53.92 -30.64
N GLU A 449 -16.89 54.98 -30.51
CA GLU A 449 -15.44 54.82 -30.36
C GLU A 449 -15.10 54.32 -28.95
N ASP A 450 -15.78 54.82 -27.92
CA ASP A 450 -15.65 54.36 -26.54
C ASP A 450 -16.06 52.90 -26.40
N ILE A 451 -17.18 52.49 -27.01
CA ILE A 451 -17.63 51.08 -27.00
C ILE A 451 -16.61 50.19 -27.73
N LYS A 452 -16.05 50.63 -28.86
CA LYS A 452 -14.99 49.88 -29.57
C LYS A 452 -13.74 49.72 -28.70
N HIS A 453 -13.34 50.76 -27.97
CA HIS A 453 -12.22 50.69 -27.04
C HIS A 453 -12.49 49.68 -25.91
N GLN A 454 -13.70 49.70 -25.33
CA GLN A 454 -14.10 48.75 -24.29
C GLN A 454 -14.08 47.30 -24.79
N VAL A 455 -14.53 47.05 -26.03
CA VAL A 455 -14.47 45.72 -26.65
C VAL A 455 -13.03 45.25 -26.87
N GLU A 456 -12.14 46.15 -27.30
CA GLU A 456 -10.73 45.79 -27.50
C GLU A 456 -10.03 45.48 -26.15
N GLU A 457 -10.32 46.24 -25.09
CA GLU A 457 -9.79 45.93 -23.75
C GLU A 457 -10.28 44.59 -23.21
N HIS A 458 -11.54 44.22 -23.48
CA HIS A 458 -12.09 42.89 -23.17
C HIS A 458 -11.41 41.79 -23.97
N LYS A 459 -11.14 42.03 -25.26
CA LYS A 459 -10.48 41.05 -26.14
C LYS A 459 -9.05 40.78 -25.70
N LEU A 460 -8.29 41.83 -25.36
CA LEU A 460 -6.93 41.67 -24.83
C LEU A 460 -6.92 40.90 -23.51
N LEU A 461 -7.91 41.13 -22.65
CA LEU A 461 -8.05 40.37 -21.40
C LEU A 461 -8.35 38.88 -21.67
N GLN A 462 -9.18 38.59 -22.68
CA GLN A 462 -9.44 37.21 -23.09
C GLN A 462 -8.18 36.52 -23.63
N GLU A 463 -7.38 37.20 -24.46
CA GLU A 463 -6.10 36.68 -24.95
C GLU A 463 -5.12 36.38 -23.80
N ASP A 464 -5.04 37.27 -22.80
CA ASP A 464 -4.21 37.06 -21.59
C ASP A 464 -4.68 35.83 -20.78
N LEU A 465 -5.99 35.61 -20.64
CA LEU A 465 -6.57 34.45 -19.97
C LEU A 465 -6.27 33.13 -20.70
N GLU A 466 -6.39 33.11 -22.03
CA GLU A 466 -6.10 31.93 -22.85
C GLU A 466 -4.62 31.51 -22.75
N LEU A 467 -3.70 32.48 -22.68
CA LEU A 467 -2.27 32.21 -22.48
C LEU A 467 -1.98 31.65 -21.08
N GLU A 468 -2.58 32.23 -20.04
CA GLU A 468 -2.34 31.83 -18.66
C GLU A 468 -2.99 30.47 -18.31
N GLN A 469 -4.05 30.06 -19.03
CA GLN A 469 -4.64 28.73 -18.92
C GLN A 469 -3.60 27.61 -19.07
N VAL A 470 -2.60 27.78 -19.94
CA VAL A 470 -1.54 26.78 -20.15
C VAL A 470 -0.68 26.62 -18.89
N ARG A 471 -0.38 27.72 -18.19
CA ARG A 471 0.36 27.71 -16.92
C ARG A 471 -0.47 27.13 -15.79
N VAL A 472 -1.76 27.48 -15.71
CA VAL A 472 -2.70 26.92 -14.73
C VAL A 472 -2.83 25.41 -14.91
N ASN A 473 -3.00 24.93 -16.14
CA ASN A 473 -3.06 23.51 -16.47
C ASN A 473 -1.79 22.77 -16.02
N SER A 474 -0.61 23.35 -16.29
CA SER A 474 0.68 22.79 -15.82
C SER A 474 0.78 22.72 -14.29
N LEU A 475 0.26 23.74 -13.60
CA LEU A 475 0.23 23.82 -12.13
C LEU A 475 -0.81 22.89 -11.49
N THR A 476 -1.97 22.67 -12.12
CA THR A 476 -2.94 21.65 -11.67
C THR A 476 -2.42 20.22 -11.80
N HIS A 477 -1.41 20.00 -12.66
CA HIS A 477 -0.68 18.73 -12.76
C HIS A 477 0.57 18.68 -11.87
N MET A 478 0.71 19.61 -10.92
CA MET A 478 1.83 19.64 -9.98
C MET A 478 1.64 18.59 -8.87
N VAL A 479 2.50 17.57 -8.88
CA VAL A 479 2.61 16.58 -7.80
C VAL A 479 3.37 17.21 -6.64
N VAL A 480 2.68 17.44 -5.52
CA VAL A 480 3.30 17.82 -4.23
C VAL A 480 3.83 16.53 -3.60
N VAL A 481 5.14 16.32 -3.67
CA VAL A 481 5.78 15.17 -3.04
C VAL A 481 5.74 15.37 -1.52
N VAL A 482 4.96 14.56 -0.81
CA VAL A 482 4.96 14.54 0.65
C VAL A 482 6.12 13.66 1.11
N ASP A 483 7.12 14.28 1.74
CA ASP A 483 8.15 13.55 2.47
C ASP A 483 7.66 13.29 3.90
N GLU A 484 7.78 12.05 4.37
CA GLU A 484 7.36 11.62 5.71
C GLU A 484 8.23 12.25 6.82
N ASN A 485 9.38 12.87 6.46
CA ASN A 485 10.33 13.46 7.41
C ASN A 485 10.34 14.99 7.46
N THR A 486 9.90 15.70 6.41
CA THR A 486 9.76 17.16 6.41
C THR A 486 8.30 17.50 6.69
N GLY A 487 8.05 17.98 7.91
CA GLY A 487 6.72 18.02 8.51
C GLY A 487 5.58 18.50 7.61
N ASP A 488 4.43 17.84 7.78
CA ASP A 488 3.12 18.01 7.12
C ASP A 488 2.67 19.45 6.82
N SER A 489 3.30 20.48 7.38
CA SER A 489 2.88 21.89 7.26
C SER A 489 3.27 22.56 5.94
N ALA A 490 4.43 22.25 5.34
CA ALA A 490 4.90 22.99 4.15
C ALA A 490 4.22 22.48 2.86
N THR A 491 4.07 21.17 2.75
CA THR A 491 3.34 20.51 1.65
C THR A 491 1.84 20.79 1.72
N ALA A 492 1.23 20.74 2.92
CA ALA A 492 -0.17 21.13 3.10
C ALA A 492 -0.41 22.62 2.83
N ALA A 493 0.55 23.50 3.16
CA ALA A 493 0.45 24.92 2.81
C ALA A 493 0.50 25.14 1.29
N LEU A 494 1.36 24.40 0.58
CA LEU A 494 1.43 24.44 -0.89
C LEU A 494 0.15 23.90 -1.52
N GLU A 495 -0.40 22.80 -1.01
CA GLU A 495 -1.67 22.21 -1.46
C GLU A 495 -2.86 23.14 -1.22
N SER A 496 -2.96 23.73 -0.02
CA SER A 496 -4.01 24.71 0.29
C SER A 496 -3.92 25.94 -0.60
N LYS A 497 -2.70 26.40 -0.90
CA LYS A 497 -2.48 27.53 -1.80
C LYS A 497 -2.86 27.17 -3.24
N LEU A 498 -2.51 25.97 -3.70
CA LEU A 498 -2.92 25.45 -5.01
C LEU A 498 -4.45 25.38 -5.14
N GLN A 499 -5.14 24.85 -4.13
CA GLN A 499 -6.60 24.81 -4.12
C GLN A 499 -7.22 26.22 -4.17
N ALA A 500 -6.69 27.17 -3.40
CA ALA A 500 -7.16 28.56 -3.43
C ALA A 500 -6.98 29.20 -4.81
N THR A 501 -5.82 29.01 -5.44
CA THR A 501 -5.51 29.50 -6.78
C THR A 501 -6.43 28.87 -7.84
N VAL A 502 -6.72 27.57 -7.75
CA VAL A 502 -7.65 26.87 -8.66
C VAL A 502 -9.09 27.37 -8.50
N ILE A 503 -9.54 27.60 -7.26
CA ILE A 503 -10.88 28.16 -6.99
C ILE A 503 -10.99 29.57 -7.58
N CYS A 504 -9.99 30.42 -7.35
CA CYS A 504 -9.96 31.78 -7.89
C CYS A 504 -9.98 31.76 -9.44
N TRP A 505 -9.19 30.88 -10.07
CA TRP A 505 -9.25 30.67 -11.52
C TRP A 505 -10.64 30.28 -12.02
N SER A 506 -11.29 29.31 -11.35
CA SER A 506 -12.64 28.86 -11.75
C SER A 506 -13.72 29.95 -11.64
N GLN A 507 -13.57 30.87 -10.67
CA GLN A 507 -14.46 32.02 -10.53
C GLN A 507 -14.25 33.03 -11.66
N LEU A 508 -13.01 33.20 -12.12
CA LEU A 508 -12.67 34.06 -13.25
C LEU A 508 -13.20 33.48 -14.57
N GLU A 509 -13.05 32.18 -14.82
CA GLU A 509 -13.63 31.51 -15.99
C GLU A 509 -15.16 31.67 -16.05
N ALA A 510 -15.84 31.52 -14.90
CA ALA A 510 -17.29 31.67 -14.81
C ALA A 510 -17.81 33.09 -15.07
N PHE A 511 -16.94 34.11 -15.04
CA PHE A 511 -17.31 35.48 -15.41
C PHE A 511 -17.35 35.69 -16.93
N PHE A 512 -16.62 34.87 -17.70
CA PHE A 512 -16.49 34.99 -19.15
C PHE A 512 -17.39 34.02 -19.94
N LEU A 513 -17.87 32.95 -19.30
CA LEU A 513 -18.89 32.03 -19.82
C LEU A 513 -20.31 32.54 -19.51
#